data_AF-A0A6I0F5A5-F1
#
_entry.id   AF-A0A6I0F5A5-F1
#
_cell.length_a   1.000
_cell.length_b   1.000
_cell.length_c   1.000
_cell.angle_alpha   90.00
_cell.angle_beta   90.00
_cell.angle_gamma   90.00
#
_symmetry.space_group_name_H-M   'P 1'
#
loop_
_entity.id
_entity.type
_entity.pdbx_description
1 polymer ?
#
loop_
_entity_poly.entity_id
_entity_poly.type
_entity_poly.pdbx_seq_one_letter_code
_entity_poly.pdbx_strand_id
1 'polypeptide(L)'
;MITTLVTATIFTVGVVSASAVSPVKVLVNGQEINSDVPAQIVDGRTLVPVRAISEALQADVEWDETTSTAYISTEGAEEKAKEKFQAELRREWRQDFSQWQRLSSATFVEILEQLEELEDLTITEKQEALEEILQKIDEEILAQASTYRIPPRHSKVNYDFLEGVLQVRSGSALLQLATEEMKQKNDGAAKALTAAAEDFFEQIAKTNRFVNMDCMECHTPPGQAQAVQPVLPEEVPSDLLELEVQQEQE
;
A
#
# COMPACT_ATOMS: atom_id res chain seq x y z
N MET A 1 -12.06 67.72 -79.18
CA MET A 1 -11.27 67.24 -78.01
C MET A 1 -12.24 67.05 -76.85
N ILE A 2 -12.58 65.81 -76.51
CA ILE A 2 -13.49 65.49 -75.40
C ILE A 2 -12.63 64.91 -74.27
N THR A 3 -12.59 65.63 -73.16
CA THR A 3 -11.89 65.27 -71.90
C THR A 3 -12.76 64.32 -71.07
N THR A 4 -12.23 63.14 -70.74
CA THR A 4 -12.83 62.18 -69.80
C THR A 4 -12.32 62.42 -68.38
N LEU A 5 -13.24 62.62 -67.44
CA LEU A 5 -13.00 62.79 -66.01
C LEU A 5 -13.27 61.45 -65.31
N VAL A 6 -12.27 60.86 -64.66
CA VAL A 6 -12.39 59.63 -63.86
C VAL A 6 -12.59 60.04 -62.40
N THR A 7 -13.74 59.70 -61.80
CA THR A 7 -13.97 59.84 -60.35
C THR A 7 -13.82 58.49 -59.69
N ALA A 8 -12.75 58.31 -58.91
CA ALA A 8 -12.53 57.15 -58.05
C ALA A 8 -13.12 57.42 -56.66
N THR A 9 -14.20 56.73 -56.32
CA THR A 9 -14.76 56.69 -54.96
C THR A 9 -13.97 55.69 -54.12
N ILE A 10 -13.24 56.18 -53.12
CA ILE A 10 -12.55 55.36 -52.12
C ILE A 10 -13.61 54.85 -51.13
N PHE A 11 -13.88 53.55 -51.14
CA PHE A 11 -14.70 52.87 -50.13
C PHE A 11 -13.78 52.43 -49.00
N THR A 12 -13.74 53.18 -47.90
CA THR A 12 -13.01 52.76 -46.69
C THR A 12 -13.84 51.69 -45.98
N VAL A 13 -13.44 50.43 -46.12
CA VAL A 13 -13.97 49.34 -45.29
C VAL A 13 -13.36 49.49 -43.90
N GLY A 14 -14.18 49.85 -42.91
CA GLY A 14 -13.79 49.77 -41.51
C GLY A 14 -13.57 48.30 -41.14
N VAL A 15 -12.35 47.94 -40.79
CA VAL A 15 -12.05 46.63 -40.20
C VAL A 15 -12.54 46.69 -38.75
N VAL A 16 -13.63 46.00 -38.45
CA VAL A 16 -14.03 45.72 -37.06
C VAL A 16 -13.18 44.54 -36.61
N SER A 17 -12.20 44.78 -35.75
CA SER A 17 -11.51 43.69 -35.05
C SER A 17 -12.49 43.07 -34.06
N ALA A 18 -12.87 41.82 -34.29
CA ALA A 18 -13.55 41.02 -33.27
C ALA A 18 -12.48 40.57 -32.26
N SER A 19 -12.51 41.12 -31.04
CA SER A 19 -11.71 40.60 -29.92
C SER A 19 -12.29 39.24 -29.53
N ALA A 20 -11.55 38.16 -29.78
CA ALA A 20 -11.88 36.84 -29.24
C ALA A 20 -11.66 36.89 -27.73
N VAL A 21 -12.73 36.72 -26.95
CA VAL A 21 -12.62 36.53 -25.49
C VAL A 21 -11.93 35.19 -25.26
N SER A 22 -10.83 35.18 -24.51
CA SER A 22 -10.14 33.96 -24.13
C SER A 22 -11.08 33.01 -23.39
N PRO A 23 -11.09 31.70 -23.70
CA PRO A 23 -11.97 30.74 -23.05
C PRO A 23 -11.62 30.64 -21.56
N VAL A 24 -12.64 30.64 -20.70
CA VAL A 24 -12.45 30.44 -19.26
C VAL A 24 -12.12 28.97 -19.01
N LYS A 25 -10.97 28.71 -18.38
CA LYS A 25 -10.54 27.35 -18.03
C LYS A 25 -11.08 26.98 -16.66
N VAL A 26 -11.56 25.74 -16.55
CA VAL A 26 -12.05 25.17 -15.29
C VAL A 26 -11.16 24.00 -14.92
N LEU A 27 -10.64 24.01 -13.69
CA LEU A 27 -9.76 22.97 -13.17
C LEU A 27 -10.43 22.28 -11.98
N VAL A 28 -10.37 20.95 -11.96
CA VAL A 28 -10.77 20.11 -10.83
C VAL A 28 -9.54 19.32 -10.40
N ASN A 29 -9.13 19.45 -9.13
CA ASN A 29 -7.91 18.83 -8.60
C ASN A 29 -6.67 19.10 -9.47
N GLY A 30 -6.53 20.35 -9.96
CA GLY A 30 -5.43 20.79 -10.81
C GLY A 30 -5.47 20.26 -12.26
N GLN A 31 -6.52 19.55 -12.67
CA GLN A 31 -6.70 19.08 -14.05
C GLN A 31 -7.78 19.89 -14.78
N GLU A 32 -7.45 20.41 -15.96
CA GLU A 32 -8.42 21.09 -16.82
C GLU A 32 -9.49 20.11 -17.29
N ILE A 33 -10.76 20.46 -17.04
CA ILE A 33 -11.89 19.65 -17.49
C ILE A 33 -12.28 20.03 -18.92
N ASN A 34 -12.44 19.03 -19.77
CA ASN A 34 -12.97 19.25 -21.11
C ASN A 34 -14.50 19.14 -21.08
N SER A 35 -15.18 20.10 -21.68
CA SER A 35 -16.65 20.12 -21.74
C SER A 35 -17.11 20.56 -23.11
N ASP A 36 -18.17 19.91 -23.61
CA ASP A 36 -18.83 20.27 -24.87
C ASP A 36 -19.40 21.69 -24.86
N VAL A 37 -19.66 22.24 -23.67
CA VAL A 37 -20.10 23.61 -23.47
C VAL A 37 -18.99 24.38 -22.74
N PRO A 38 -18.43 25.46 -23.32
CA PRO A 38 -17.41 26.24 -22.62
C PRO A 38 -18.03 27.01 -21.44
N ALA A 39 -17.22 27.30 -20.42
CA ALA A 39 -17.61 28.23 -19.37
C ALA A 39 -17.80 29.64 -19.96
N GLN A 40 -18.80 30.38 -19.46
CA GLN A 40 -19.21 31.67 -20.01
C GLN A 40 -19.36 32.71 -18.90
N ILE A 41 -19.06 33.97 -19.21
CA ILE A 41 -19.33 35.08 -18.28
C ILE A 41 -20.65 35.74 -18.68
N VAL A 42 -21.64 35.65 -17.79
CA VAL A 42 -22.96 36.26 -17.97
C VAL A 42 -23.23 37.16 -16.78
N ASP A 43 -23.52 38.44 -17.05
CA ASP A 43 -23.81 39.46 -16.03
C ASP A 43 -22.74 39.55 -14.92
N GLY A 44 -21.46 39.40 -15.30
CA GLY A 44 -20.33 39.43 -14.38
C GLY A 44 -20.15 38.17 -13.53
N ARG A 45 -20.88 37.08 -13.83
CA ARG A 45 -20.73 35.77 -13.18
C ARG A 45 -20.22 34.74 -14.17
N THR A 46 -19.32 33.87 -13.74
CA THR A 46 -18.89 32.73 -14.55
C THR A 46 -19.88 31.58 -14.38
N LEU A 47 -20.55 31.22 -15.45
CA LEU A 47 -21.36 30.02 -15.57
C LEU A 47 -20.48 28.87 -16.07
N VAL A 48 -20.54 27.76 -15.35
CA VAL A 48 -19.74 26.57 -15.62
C VAL A 48 -20.65 25.37 -15.89
N PRO A 49 -20.27 24.43 -16.78
CA PRO A 49 -21.09 23.26 -17.09
C PRO A 49 -21.21 22.34 -15.87
N VAL A 50 -22.40 22.29 -15.27
CA VAL A 50 -22.66 21.54 -14.03
C VAL A 50 -22.35 20.05 -14.17
N ARG A 51 -22.66 19.43 -15.31
CA ARG A 51 -22.38 18.00 -15.57
C ARG A 51 -20.88 17.73 -15.58
N ALA A 52 -20.12 18.53 -16.33
CA ALA A 52 -18.67 18.34 -16.46
C ALA A 52 -17.97 18.47 -15.11
N ILE A 53 -18.39 19.44 -14.28
CA ILE A 53 -17.87 19.57 -12.91
C ILE A 53 -18.29 18.39 -12.04
N SER A 54 -19.56 18.01 -12.06
CA SER A 54 -20.08 16.93 -11.20
C SER A 54 -19.40 15.59 -11.51
N GLU A 55 -19.25 15.25 -12.79
CA GLU A 55 -18.55 14.03 -13.23
C GLU A 55 -17.05 14.08 -12.94
N ALA A 56 -16.41 15.25 -13.08
CA ALA A 56 -15.01 15.43 -12.70
C ALA A 56 -14.79 15.25 -11.18
N LEU A 57 -15.80 15.58 -10.37
CA LEU A 57 -15.87 15.28 -8.94
C LEU A 57 -16.36 13.84 -8.65
N GLN A 58 -16.45 12.99 -9.67
CA GLN A 58 -16.91 11.59 -9.64
C GLN A 58 -18.37 11.36 -9.26
N ALA A 59 -19.18 12.42 -9.15
CA ALA A 59 -20.61 12.31 -8.91
C ALA A 59 -21.34 11.79 -10.14
N ASP A 60 -22.39 11.00 -9.92
CA ASP A 60 -23.24 10.50 -10.99
C ASP A 60 -24.34 11.54 -11.30
N VAL A 61 -24.56 11.82 -12.58
CA VAL A 61 -25.53 12.81 -13.05
C VAL A 61 -26.58 12.13 -13.91
N GLU A 62 -27.84 12.22 -13.49
CA GLU A 62 -28.99 11.73 -14.23
C GLU A 62 -29.87 12.92 -14.68
N TRP A 63 -30.42 12.83 -15.89
CA TRP A 63 -31.31 13.84 -16.43
C TRP A 63 -32.69 13.26 -16.69
N ASP A 64 -33.71 13.84 -16.07
CA ASP A 64 -35.11 13.54 -16.36
C ASP A 64 -35.65 14.53 -17.38
N GLU A 65 -35.79 14.07 -18.62
CA GLU A 65 -36.32 14.86 -19.73
C GLU A 65 -37.78 15.30 -19.52
N THR A 66 -38.56 14.53 -18.77
CA THR A 66 -39.99 14.77 -18.56
C THR A 66 -40.22 15.98 -17.66
N THR A 67 -39.40 16.11 -16.62
CA THR A 67 -39.49 17.20 -15.65
C THR A 67 -38.45 18.29 -15.88
N SER A 68 -37.50 18.09 -16.81
CA SER A 68 -36.34 18.94 -17.01
C SER A 68 -35.50 19.12 -15.73
N THR A 69 -35.30 18.01 -15.02
CA THR A 69 -34.59 17.99 -13.72
C THR A 69 -33.28 17.22 -13.85
N ALA A 70 -32.20 17.80 -13.32
CA ALA A 70 -30.93 17.10 -13.13
C ALA A 70 -30.84 16.56 -11.70
N TYR A 71 -30.59 15.26 -11.57
CA TYR A 71 -30.25 14.60 -10.31
C TYR A 71 -28.75 14.37 -10.25
N ILE A 72 -28.13 14.75 -9.14
CA ILE A 72 -26.69 14.57 -8.90
C ILE A 72 -26.56 13.76 -7.62
N SER A 73 -25.89 12.61 -7.70
CA SER A 73 -25.63 11.73 -6.56
C SER A 73 -24.13 11.61 -6.29
N THR A 74 -23.74 11.79 -5.03
CA THR A 74 -22.36 11.58 -4.58
C THR A 74 -22.12 10.15 -4.08
N GLU A 75 -23.16 9.32 -3.96
CA GLU A 75 -23.02 7.95 -3.45
C GLU A 75 -22.05 7.11 -4.30
N GLY A 76 -22.16 7.20 -5.63
CA GLY A 76 -21.23 6.53 -6.54
C GLY A 76 -19.81 7.11 -6.49
N ALA A 77 -19.66 8.41 -6.20
CA ALA A 77 -18.36 9.03 -5.99
C ALA A 77 -17.68 8.47 -4.72
N GLU A 78 -18.44 8.35 -3.63
CA GLU A 78 -17.96 7.78 -2.37
C GLU A 78 -17.58 6.31 -2.51
N GLU A 79 -18.37 5.51 -3.23
CA GLU A 79 -18.05 4.10 -3.48
C GLU A 79 -16.76 3.94 -4.29
N LYS A 80 -16.60 4.70 -5.38
CA LYS A 80 -15.38 4.71 -6.20
C LYS A 80 -14.16 5.16 -5.40
N ALA A 81 -14.31 6.18 -4.55
CA ALA A 81 -13.24 6.65 -3.66
C ALA A 81 -12.83 5.57 -2.64
N LYS A 82 -13.81 4.91 -2.01
CA LYS A 82 -13.58 3.78 -1.10
C LYS A 82 -12.87 2.61 -1.81
N GLU A 83 -13.30 2.26 -3.01
CA GLU A 83 -12.67 1.18 -3.80
C GLU A 83 -11.21 1.52 -4.14
N LYS A 84 -10.95 2.74 -4.64
CA LYS A 84 -9.60 3.19 -4.98
C LYS A 84 -8.69 3.19 -3.75
N PHE A 85 -9.18 3.71 -2.63
CA PHE A 85 -8.45 3.69 -1.35
C PHE A 85 -8.15 2.26 -0.90
N GLN A 86 -9.11 1.34 -0.97
CA GLN A 86 -8.87 -0.08 -0.67
C GLN A 86 -7.87 -0.73 -1.63
N ALA A 87 -7.90 -0.38 -2.91
CA ALA A 87 -6.94 -0.89 -3.88
C ALA A 87 -5.52 -0.42 -3.57
N GLU A 88 -5.37 0.84 -3.15
CA GLU A 88 -4.09 1.42 -2.73
C GLU A 88 -3.57 0.79 -1.43
N LEU A 89 -4.39 0.68 -0.39
CA LEU A 89 -4.05 -0.04 0.84
C LEU A 89 -3.64 -1.50 0.55
N ARG A 90 -4.38 -2.20 -0.33
CA ARG A 90 -4.02 -3.58 -0.73
C ARG A 90 -2.70 -3.63 -1.49
N ARG A 91 -2.29 -2.57 -2.18
CA ARG A 91 -1.00 -2.49 -2.87
C ARG A 91 0.12 -2.27 -1.87
N GLU A 92 -0.05 -1.31 -0.98
CA GLU A 92 0.88 -0.99 0.10
C GLU A 92 1.13 -2.21 0.99
N TRP A 93 0.07 -2.83 1.53
CA TRP A 93 0.21 -4.00 2.41
C TRP A 93 0.88 -5.19 1.72
N ARG A 94 0.69 -5.35 0.40
CA ARG A 94 1.42 -6.37 -0.36
C ARG A 94 2.91 -6.07 -0.40
N GLN A 95 3.29 -4.83 -0.68
CA GLN A 95 4.70 -4.43 -0.73
C GLN A 95 5.37 -4.57 0.64
N ASP A 96 4.68 -4.10 1.68
CA ASP A 96 5.10 -4.20 3.08
C ASP A 96 5.32 -5.65 3.52
N PHE A 97 4.32 -6.51 3.28
CA PHE A 97 4.44 -7.93 3.60
C PHE A 97 5.57 -8.61 2.83
N SER A 98 5.71 -8.31 1.53
CA SER A 98 6.81 -8.87 0.72
C SER A 98 8.19 -8.42 1.21
N GLN A 99 8.33 -7.17 1.67
CA GLN A 99 9.59 -6.70 2.24
C GLN A 99 9.88 -7.39 3.58
N TRP A 100 8.90 -7.43 4.47
CA TRP A 100 9.04 -8.11 5.76
C TRP A 100 9.41 -9.57 5.61
N GLN A 101 8.72 -10.30 4.73
CA GLN A 101 9.02 -11.71 4.47
C GLN A 101 10.46 -11.88 3.98
N ARG A 102 10.93 -11.03 3.07
CA ARG A 102 12.32 -11.10 2.57
C ARG A 102 13.33 -10.87 3.68
N LEU A 103 13.16 -9.81 4.47
CA LEU A 103 14.08 -9.44 5.55
C LEU A 103 14.09 -10.51 6.63
N SER A 104 12.92 -10.89 7.13
CA SER A 104 12.76 -11.88 8.19
C SER A 104 13.28 -13.25 7.76
N SER A 105 13.02 -13.67 6.51
CA SER A 105 13.59 -14.91 5.98
C SER A 105 15.12 -14.84 5.90
N ALA A 106 15.69 -13.72 5.46
CA ALA A 106 17.15 -13.57 5.37
C ALA A 106 17.80 -13.66 6.76
N THR A 107 17.31 -12.90 7.74
CA THR A 107 17.78 -12.98 9.13
C THR A 107 17.60 -14.39 9.68
N PHE A 108 16.48 -15.06 9.37
CA PHE A 108 16.26 -16.42 9.84
C PHE A 108 17.21 -17.44 9.21
N VAL A 109 17.56 -17.31 7.92
CA VAL A 109 18.62 -18.14 7.31
C VAL A 109 19.96 -17.95 8.03
N GLU A 110 20.34 -16.71 8.34
CA GLU A 110 21.55 -16.45 9.13
C GLU A 110 21.49 -17.14 10.50
N ILE A 111 20.32 -17.12 11.16
CA ILE A 111 20.12 -17.82 12.42
C ILE A 111 20.29 -19.33 12.25
N LEU A 112 19.78 -19.92 11.16
CA LEU A 112 19.96 -21.35 10.91
C LEU A 112 21.42 -21.73 10.73
N GLU A 113 22.19 -20.92 10.00
CA GLU A 113 23.64 -21.10 9.84
C GLU A 113 24.35 -20.99 11.20
N GLN A 114 23.99 -20.00 12.02
CA GLN A 114 24.55 -19.84 13.37
C GLN A 114 24.18 -21.00 14.31
N LEU A 115 22.99 -21.59 14.16
CA LEU A 115 22.57 -22.75 14.94
C LEU A 115 23.35 -24.02 14.59
N GLU A 116 23.75 -24.19 13.32
CA GLU A 116 24.59 -25.32 12.88
C GLU A 116 25.98 -25.25 13.53
N GLU A 117 26.53 -24.05 13.69
CA GLU A 117 27.81 -23.82 14.39
C GLU A 117 27.75 -24.17 15.89
N LEU A 118 26.56 -24.34 16.48
CA LEU A 118 26.41 -24.70 17.89
C LEU A 118 26.70 -26.18 18.17
N GLU A 119 26.73 -27.05 17.17
CA GLU A 119 26.82 -28.51 17.39
C GLU A 119 28.06 -28.88 18.23
N ASP A 120 29.20 -28.28 17.91
CA ASP A 120 30.52 -28.58 18.49
C ASP A 120 30.86 -27.80 19.78
N LEU A 121 29.96 -26.91 20.22
CA LEU A 121 30.22 -26.02 21.37
C LEU A 121 29.89 -26.66 22.72
N THR A 122 30.55 -26.18 23.78
CA THR A 122 30.15 -26.50 25.16
C THR A 122 28.82 -25.83 25.52
N ILE A 123 28.10 -26.34 26.53
CA ILE A 123 26.80 -25.81 26.95
C ILE A 123 26.85 -24.29 27.24
N THR A 124 27.93 -23.82 27.88
CA THR A 124 28.11 -22.39 28.17
C THR A 124 28.32 -21.57 26.89
N GLU A 125 29.16 -22.05 25.97
CA GLU A 125 29.39 -21.38 24.68
C GLU A 125 28.11 -21.37 23.82
N LYS A 126 27.34 -22.48 23.82
CA LYS A 126 26.02 -22.54 23.17
C LYS A 126 25.09 -21.48 23.75
N GLN A 127 25.07 -21.29 25.07
CA GLN A 127 24.22 -20.29 25.71
C GLN A 127 24.59 -18.87 25.28
N GLU A 128 25.87 -18.51 25.30
CA GLU A 128 26.35 -17.17 24.92
C GLU A 128 26.02 -16.86 23.45
N ALA A 129 26.31 -17.79 22.53
CA ALA A 129 25.99 -17.61 21.11
C ALA A 129 24.47 -17.47 20.88
N LEU A 130 23.67 -18.17 21.67
CA LEU A 130 22.22 -18.15 21.53
C LEU A 130 21.59 -16.86 22.09
N GLU A 131 22.23 -16.19 23.06
CA GLU A 131 21.82 -14.85 23.50
C GLU A 131 21.92 -13.83 22.34
N GLU A 132 22.97 -13.90 21.52
CA GLU A 132 23.11 -13.07 20.31
C GLU A 132 22.02 -13.38 19.27
N ILE A 133 21.75 -14.68 19.04
CA ILE A 133 20.66 -15.13 18.15
C ILE A 133 19.30 -14.60 18.63
N LEU A 134 19.02 -14.69 19.93
CA LEU A 134 17.77 -14.19 20.49
C LEU A 134 17.64 -12.68 20.36
N GLN A 135 18.73 -11.92 20.52
CA GLN A 135 18.71 -10.49 20.28
C GLN A 135 18.35 -10.16 18.82
N LYS A 136 18.95 -10.85 17.85
CA LYS A 136 18.59 -10.70 16.43
C LYS A 136 17.11 -11.00 16.16
N ILE A 137 16.58 -12.08 16.74
CA ILE A 137 15.16 -12.42 16.63
C ILE A 137 14.28 -11.26 17.12
N ASP A 138 14.65 -10.64 18.25
CA ASP A 138 13.81 -9.63 18.88
C ASP A 138 13.84 -8.31 18.12
N GLU A 139 15.03 -7.89 17.68
CA GLU A 139 15.26 -6.60 17.03
C GLU A 139 14.91 -6.62 15.53
N GLU A 140 15.13 -7.73 14.83
CA GLU A 140 14.96 -7.79 13.37
C GLU A 140 13.68 -8.50 12.96
N ILE A 141 13.27 -9.55 13.67
CA ILE A 141 12.09 -10.34 13.28
C ILE A 141 10.83 -9.84 14.00
N LEU A 142 10.86 -9.79 15.33
CA LEU A 142 9.67 -9.49 16.14
C LEU A 142 9.33 -8.00 16.17
N ALA A 143 10.33 -7.12 16.30
CA ALA A 143 10.09 -5.68 16.25
C ALA A 143 9.42 -5.27 14.93
N GLN A 144 9.89 -5.84 13.81
CA GLN A 144 9.33 -5.60 12.49
C GLN A 144 7.91 -6.19 12.35
N ALA A 145 7.62 -7.34 12.95
CA ALA A 145 6.29 -7.95 12.88
C ALA A 145 5.16 -7.07 13.45
N SER A 146 5.48 -6.14 14.37
CA SER A 146 4.51 -5.15 14.87
C SER A 146 4.23 -4.00 13.90
N THR A 147 5.16 -3.78 12.96
CA THR A 147 5.11 -2.69 11.97
C THR A 147 4.32 -3.09 10.73
N TYR A 148 4.35 -4.38 10.38
CA TYR A 148 3.75 -4.87 9.14
C TYR A 148 2.40 -5.54 9.37
N ARG A 149 1.39 -5.12 8.59
CA ARG A 149 0.06 -5.74 8.65
C ARG A 149 0.01 -6.98 7.78
N ILE A 150 -0.19 -8.15 8.40
CA ILE A 150 -0.11 -9.45 7.71
C ILE A 150 -1.41 -9.74 6.95
N PRO A 151 -1.35 -10.03 5.64
CA PRO A 151 -2.53 -10.42 4.88
C PRO A 151 -3.08 -11.79 5.36
N PRO A 152 -4.40 -11.96 5.51
CA PRO A 152 -5.02 -13.20 5.98
C PRO A 152 -4.62 -14.47 5.20
N ARG A 153 -4.30 -14.32 3.90
CA ARG A 153 -3.89 -15.42 3.01
C ARG A 153 -2.49 -15.97 3.28
N HIS A 154 -1.68 -15.29 4.08
CA HIS A 154 -0.32 -15.71 4.43
C HIS A 154 -0.21 -16.22 5.88
N SER A 155 -1.34 -16.51 6.52
CA SER A 155 -1.39 -17.01 7.90
C SER A 155 -0.58 -18.28 8.11
N LYS A 156 -0.54 -19.20 7.13
CA LYS A 156 0.23 -20.45 7.24
C LYS A 156 1.74 -20.22 7.23
N VAL A 157 2.25 -19.50 6.22
CA VAL A 157 3.70 -19.20 6.12
C VAL A 157 4.18 -18.46 7.37
N ASN A 158 3.36 -17.53 7.87
CA ASN A 158 3.66 -16.82 9.10
C ASN A 158 3.61 -17.73 10.34
N TYR A 159 2.66 -18.65 10.42
CA TYR A 159 2.59 -19.62 11.51
C TYR A 159 3.83 -20.50 11.55
N ASP A 160 4.22 -21.08 10.41
CA ASP A 160 5.39 -21.95 10.33
C ASP A 160 6.67 -21.16 10.71
N PHE A 161 6.81 -19.92 10.22
CA PHE A 161 7.92 -19.04 10.59
C PHE A 161 7.97 -18.73 12.10
N LEU A 162 6.83 -18.36 12.70
CA LEU A 162 6.74 -18.09 14.14
C LEU A 162 6.99 -19.36 14.98
N GLU A 163 6.60 -20.54 14.47
CA GLU A 163 6.92 -21.82 15.08
C GLU A 163 8.43 -22.05 15.14
N GLY A 164 9.16 -21.74 14.06
CA GLY A 164 10.63 -21.77 14.04
C GLY A 164 11.25 -20.83 15.08
N VAL A 165 10.78 -19.57 15.14
CA VAL A 165 11.22 -18.60 16.17
C VAL A 165 10.96 -19.12 17.59
N LEU A 166 9.79 -19.73 17.82
CA LEU A 166 9.43 -20.29 19.11
C LEU A 166 10.30 -21.50 19.48
N GLN A 167 10.68 -22.34 18.52
CA GLN A 167 11.58 -23.47 18.72
C GLN A 167 12.97 -22.97 19.16
N VAL A 168 13.54 -21.93 18.53
CA VAL A 168 14.82 -21.33 18.95
C VAL A 168 14.76 -20.85 20.40
N ARG A 169 13.72 -20.08 20.73
CA ARG A 169 13.50 -19.55 22.09
C ARG A 169 13.35 -20.66 23.13
N SER A 170 12.63 -21.73 22.78
CA SER A 170 12.40 -22.87 23.66
C SER A 170 13.69 -23.65 23.91
N GLY A 171 14.46 -23.94 22.85
CA GLY A 171 15.79 -24.57 22.99
C GLY A 171 16.74 -23.73 23.84
N SER A 172 16.72 -22.41 23.67
CA SER A 172 17.52 -21.49 24.49
C SER A 172 17.20 -21.54 25.97
N ALA A 173 15.92 -21.47 26.31
CA ALA A 173 15.49 -21.58 27.70
C ALA A 173 15.91 -22.91 28.33
N LEU A 174 15.87 -24.01 27.57
CA LEU A 174 16.31 -25.32 28.03
C LEU A 174 17.83 -25.38 28.28
N LEU A 175 18.65 -24.78 27.42
CA LEU A 175 20.09 -24.67 27.65
C LEU A 175 20.42 -23.83 28.89
N GLN A 176 19.72 -22.71 29.11
CA GLN A 176 19.89 -21.92 30.33
C GLN A 176 19.59 -22.75 31.59
N LEU A 177 18.52 -23.54 31.57
CA LEU A 177 18.20 -24.47 32.66
C LEU A 177 19.27 -25.56 32.81
N ALA A 178 19.79 -26.10 31.71
CA ALA A 178 20.86 -27.10 31.73
C ALA A 178 22.13 -26.54 32.41
N THR A 179 22.53 -25.31 32.07
CA THR A 179 23.65 -24.60 32.71
C THR A 179 23.44 -24.45 34.22
N GLU A 180 22.21 -24.16 34.65
CA GLU A 180 21.89 -24.02 36.08
C GLU A 180 21.95 -25.37 36.83
N GLU A 181 21.42 -26.43 36.24
CA GLU A 181 21.52 -27.79 36.80
C GLU A 181 22.99 -28.26 36.90
N MET A 182 23.85 -27.89 35.95
CA MET A 182 25.29 -28.15 36.03
C MET A 182 25.94 -27.46 37.24
N LYS A 183 25.59 -26.20 37.52
CA LYS A 183 26.09 -25.49 38.72
C LYS A 183 25.64 -26.19 40.01
N GLN A 184 24.46 -26.79 39.99
CA GLN A 184 23.92 -27.57 41.09
C GLN A 184 24.46 -29.02 41.14
N LYS A 185 25.37 -29.39 40.23
CA LYS A 185 25.96 -30.74 40.10
C LYS A 185 24.93 -31.83 39.81
N ASN A 186 23.83 -31.47 39.14
CA ASN A 186 22.80 -32.38 38.69
C ASN A 186 23.04 -32.77 37.23
N ASP A 187 24.09 -33.55 36.99
CA ASP A 187 24.54 -33.91 35.64
C ASP A 187 23.48 -34.67 34.83
N GLY A 188 22.58 -35.39 35.51
CA GLY A 188 21.48 -36.11 34.86
C GLY A 188 20.43 -35.16 34.29
N ALA A 189 20.00 -34.16 35.07
CA ALA A 189 19.06 -33.16 34.58
C ALA A 189 19.70 -32.26 33.51
N ALA A 190 20.95 -31.84 33.71
CA ALA A 190 21.68 -31.06 32.71
C ALA A 190 21.74 -31.75 31.34
N LYS A 191 22.07 -33.05 31.31
CA LYS A 191 22.09 -33.83 30.07
C LYS A 191 20.71 -33.97 29.44
N ALA A 192 19.67 -34.22 30.24
CA ALA A 192 18.31 -34.36 29.73
C ALA A 192 17.78 -33.05 29.11
N LEU A 193 18.05 -31.91 29.76
CA LEU A 193 17.68 -30.59 29.27
C LEU A 193 18.46 -30.20 28.00
N THR A 194 19.76 -30.53 27.95
CA THR A 194 20.59 -30.31 26.76
C THR A 194 20.05 -31.11 25.56
N ALA A 195 19.77 -32.40 25.75
CA ALA A 195 19.21 -33.24 24.69
C ALA A 195 17.81 -32.75 24.23
N ALA A 196 16.99 -32.25 25.15
CA ALA A 196 15.70 -31.66 24.80
C ALA A 196 15.88 -30.37 23.98
N ALA A 197 16.86 -29.52 24.33
CA ALA A 197 17.19 -28.33 23.55
C ALA A 197 17.63 -28.69 22.12
N GLU A 198 18.47 -29.72 21.97
CA GLU A 198 18.94 -30.21 20.67
C GLU A 198 17.78 -30.73 19.80
N ASP A 199 16.79 -31.42 20.37
CA ASP A 199 15.58 -31.83 19.63
C ASP A 199 14.77 -30.62 19.12
N PHE A 200 14.69 -29.53 19.89
CA PHE A 200 14.09 -28.29 19.39
C PHE A 200 14.86 -27.73 18.19
N PHE A 201 16.20 -27.69 18.25
CA PHE A 201 17.01 -27.17 17.15
C PHE A 201 16.97 -28.05 15.90
N GLU A 202 16.95 -29.37 16.05
CA GLU A 202 16.83 -30.31 14.93
C GLU A 202 15.46 -30.15 14.22
N GLN A 203 14.40 -29.87 14.97
CA GLN A 203 13.06 -29.66 14.41
C GLN A 203 12.95 -28.36 13.59
N ILE A 204 13.79 -27.35 13.85
CA ILE A 204 13.82 -26.10 13.07
C ILE A 204 14.17 -26.35 11.60
N ALA A 205 15.02 -27.35 11.32
CA ALA A 205 15.39 -27.69 9.94
C ALA A 205 14.17 -28.11 9.09
N LYS A 206 13.10 -28.63 9.71
CA LYS A 206 11.83 -28.95 9.02
C LYS A 206 11.04 -27.69 8.66
N THR A 207 11.22 -26.63 9.44
CA THR A 207 10.61 -25.31 9.26
C THR A 207 11.30 -24.50 8.15
N ASN A 208 12.56 -24.81 7.83
CA ASN A 208 13.38 -24.18 6.79
C ASN A 208 12.78 -24.24 5.36
N ARG A 209 11.84 -25.16 5.10
CA ARG A 209 11.15 -25.25 3.81
C ARG A 209 10.39 -23.96 3.45
N PHE A 210 9.89 -23.23 4.45
CA PHE A 210 9.08 -22.03 4.23
C PHE A 210 9.91 -20.75 4.08
N VAL A 211 11.12 -20.75 4.62
CA VAL A 211 12.06 -19.62 4.59
C VAL A 211 12.60 -19.40 3.17
N ASN A 212 12.79 -20.51 2.44
CA ASN A 212 13.31 -20.53 1.07
C ASN A 212 12.26 -20.51 -0.03
N MET A 213 10.97 -20.41 0.31
CA MET A 213 9.89 -20.40 -0.68
C MET A 213 9.75 -19.01 -1.32
N ASP A 214 9.82 -18.96 -2.66
CA ASP A 214 9.53 -17.72 -3.41
C ASP A 214 8.03 -17.38 -3.32
N CYS A 215 7.69 -16.10 -3.45
CA CYS A 215 6.32 -15.60 -3.53
C CYS A 215 5.50 -16.37 -4.59
N MET A 216 6.13 -16.77 -5.71
CA MET A 216 5.47 -17.57 -6.74
C MET A 216 5.15 -19.01 -6.30
N GLU A 217 5.98 -19.64 -5.46
CA GLU A 217 5.74 -21.03 -4.99
C GLU A 217 4.53 -21.13 -4.06
N CYS A 218 4.21 -20.05 -3.34
CA CYS A 218 3.01 -19.94 -2.51
C CYS A 218 1.72 -19.69 -3.32
N HIS A 219 1.82 -19.19 -4.56
CA HIS A 219 0.70 -18.71 -5.37
C HIS A 219 0.23 -19.69 -6.45
N THR A 220 0.54 -20.98 -6.33
CA THR A 220 -0.21 -22.07 -6.98
C THR A 220 -1.23 -22.67 -6.01
N PRO A 221 -2.49 -22.18 -5.93
CA PRO A 221 -3.42 -22.65 -4.93
C PRO A 221 -4.23 -23.86 -5.44
N PRO A 222 -4.35 -24.95 -4.68
CA PRO A 222 -5.58 -25.73 -4.69
C PRO A 222 -6.62 -24.94 -3.88
N GLY A 223 -7.62 -24.38 -4.57
CA GLY A 223 -8.95 -24.02 -4.01
C GLY A 223 -9.04 -23.08 -2.80
N GLN A 224 -9.56 -21.87 -3.04
CA GLN A 224 -10.42 -21.09 -2.11
C GLN A 224 -9.83 -20.67 -0.74
N ALA A 225 -9.09 -19.55 -0.71
CA ALA A 225 -9.02 -18.71 0.48
C ALA A 225 -9.91 -17.46 0.29
N GLN A 226 -11.01 -17.36 1.04
CA GLN A 226 -11.89 -16.18 1.05
C GLN A 226 -11.12 -14.93 1.44
N ALA A 227 -11.29 -13.86 0.68
CA ALA A 227 -10.64 -12.57 0.93
C ALA A 227 -11.36 -11.85 2.08
N VAL A 228 -10.71 -11.70 3.23
CA VAL A 228 -11.16 -10.75 4.26
C VAL A 228 -10.79 -9.35 3.76
N GLN A 229 -11.79 -8.48 3.60
CA GLN A 229 -11.58 -7.11 3.15
C GLN A 229 -11.10 -6.23 4.31
N PRO A 230 -10.18 -5.28 4.07
CA PRO A 230 -9.77 -4.32 5.09
C PRO A 230 -10.96 -3.44 5.53
N VAL A 231 -11.07 -3.17 6.83
CA VAL A 231 -12.09 -2.28 7.40
C VAL A 231 -11.78 -0.83 7.00
N LEU A 232 -12.75 -0.15 6.39
CA LEU A 232 -12.64 1.25 5.98
C LEU A 232 -12.68 2.19 7.20
N PRO A 233 -11.93 3.31 7.20
CA PRO A 233 -12.23 4.42 8.09
C PRO A 233 -13.62 4.99 7.77
N GLU A 234 -14.30 5.51 8.79
CA GLU A 234 -15.71 5.95 8.72
C GLU A 234 -15.88 7.21 7.84
N GLU A 235 -14.81 8.00 7.67
CA GLU A 235 -14.78 9.22 6.86
C GLU A 235 -13.62 9.20 5.84
N VAL A 236 -13.91 9.63 4.61
CA VAL A 236 -12.92 9.86 3.54
C VAL A 236 -12.31 11.26 3.77
N PRO A 237 -10.98 11.43 3.68
CA PRO A 237 -10.34 12.73 3.86
C PRO A 237 -10.93 13.82 2.96
N SER A 238 -11.19 14.99 3.52
CA SER A 238 -11.80 16.17 2.85
C SER A 238 -10.96 16.75 1.71
N ASP A 239 -9.68 16.40 1.66
CA ASP A 239 -8.63 17.09 0.92
C ASP A 239 -8.59 16.66 -0.57
N LEU A 240 -9.59 15.88 -1.02
CA LEU A 240 -9.67 15.29 -2.35
C LEU A 240 -10.49 16.11 -3.36
N LEU A 241 -10.99 17.30 -2.99
CA LEU A 241 -11.91 18.09 -3.81
C LEU A 241 -11.57 19.59 -3.77
N GLU A 242 -10.67 20.03 -4.64
CA GLU A 242 -10.42 21.45 -4.89
C GLU A 242 -10.90 21.85 -6.29
N LEU A 243 -11.75 22.90 -6.34
CA LEU A 243 -12.25 23.49 -7.57
C LEU A 243 -11.60 24.86 -7.78
N GLU A 244 -10.89 25.02 -8.90
CA GLU A 244 -10.29 26.28 -9.30
C GLU A 244 -10.85 26.74 -10.65
N VAL A 245 -11.20 28.03 -10.74
CA VAL A 245 -11.60 28.66 -12.01
C VAL A 245 -10.57 29.72 -12.32
N GLN A 246 -9.82 29.53 -13.41
CA GLN A 246 -8.76 30.43 -13.81
C GLN A 246 -9.16 31.22 -15.06
N GLN A 247 -8.96 32.53 -15.00
CA GLN A 247 -9.06 33.42 -16.15
C GLN A 247 -7.64 33.86 -16.51
N GLU A 248 -7.17 33.50 -17.71
CA GLU A 248 -5.98 34.14 -18.27
C GLU A 248 -6.37 35.59 -18.62
N GLN A 249 -5.91 36.54 -17.81
CA GLN A 249 -5.85 37.94 -18.21
C GLN A 249 -4.55 38.12 -19.00
N GLU A 250 -4.64 38.63 -20.24
CA GLU A 250 -3.48 39.13 -20.99
C GLU A 250 -2.81 40.31 -20.27
#